data_AF-X1C8A8-F1
#
_entry.id   AF-X1C8A8-F1
#
_cell.length_a   1.000
_cell.length_b   1.000
_cell.length_c   1.000
_cell.angle_alpha   90.00
_cell.angle_beta   90.00
_cell.angle_gamma   90.00
#
_symmetry.space_group_name_H-M   'P 1'
#
loop_
_entity.id
_entity.type
_entity.pdbx_description
1 polymer ?
#
loop_
_entity_poly.entity_id
_entity_poly.type
_entity_poly.pdbx_seq_one_letter_code
_entity_poly.pdbx_strand_id
1 'polypeptide(L)'
;TRMARTLQEKTGKIIRPFDLMKTIEKNLKAVMVGGQQYDVSEVKEYYTQSISEIIIDETSRLLGTLPPDAWIERVILTGGGAYVFGDTLKEMMWKENIVKSPEEVVVPDNPVMCNAMGFELIAQSRMKQEAKNK
;
A
#
# COMPACT_ATOMS: atom_id res chain seq x y z
N THR A 1 -6.42 5.55 -13.99
CA THR A 1 -6.53 6.45 -15.15
C THR A 1 -5.19 6.75 -15.83
N ARG A 2 -4.10 7.05 -15.11
CA ARG A 2 -2.78 7.31 -15.72
C ARG A 2 -2.13 6.06 -16.36
N MET A 3 -2.03 4.95 -15.62
CA MET A 3 -1.49 3.68 -16.14
C MET A 3 -2.27 3.15 -17.35
N ALA A 4 -3.60 3.16 -17.28
CA ALA A 4 -4.46 2.74 -18.40
C ALA A 4 -4.23 3.60 -19.65
N ARG A 5 -4.01 4.92 -19.47
CA ARG A 5 -3.67 5.82 -20.57
C ARG A 5 -2.29 5.53 -21.15
N THR A 6 -1.25 5.37 -20.31
CA THR A 6 0.10 5.02 -20.78
C THR A 6 0.10 3.71 -21.57
N LEU A 7 -0.63 2.71 -21.10
CA LEU A 7 -0.74 1.43 -21.81
C LEU A 7 -1.59 1.54 -23.08
N GLN A 8 -2.63 2.38 -23.10
CA GLN A 8 -3.38 2.68 -24.33
C GLN A 8 -2.51 3.40 -25.36
N GLU A 9 -1.66 4.33 -24.94
CA GLU A 9 -0.67 5.00 -25.80
C GLU A 9 0.36 4.01 -26.36
N LYS A 10 0.83 3.04 -25.56
CA LYS A 10 1.74 1.98 -26.02
C LYS A 10 1.09 0.95 -26.95
N THR A 11 -0.18 0.60 -26.72
CA THR A 11 -0.84 -0.54 -27.39
C THR A 11 -1.82 -0.16 -28.50
N GLY A 12 -2.21 1.12 -28.56
CA GLY A 12 -3.27 1.60 -29.45
C GLY A 12 -4.68 1.09 -29.11
N LYS A 13 -4.83 0.34 -28.00
CA LYS A 13 -6.09 -0.28 -27.59
C LYS A 13 -6.64 0.35 -26.32
N ILE A 14 -7.97 0.49 -26.25
CA ILE A 14 -8.64 0.97 -25.03
C ILE A 14 -8.48 -0.08 -23.94
N ILE A 15 -7.89 0.31 -22.81
CA ILE A 15 -7.74 -0.55 -21.64
C ILE A 15 -8.82 -0.21 -20.62
N ARG A 16 -9.59 -1.22 -20.23
CA ARG A 16 -10.60 -1.07 -19.18
C ARG A 16 -9.89 -0.94 -17.84
N PRO A 17 -10.12 0.13 -17.08
CA PRO A 17 -9.47 0.32 -15.77
C PRO A 17 -9.70 -0.85 -14.81
N PHE A 18 -10.85 -1.51 -14.88
CA PHE A 18 -11.18 -2.65 -14.03
C PHE A 18 -10.29 -3.88 -14.24
N ASP A 19 -10.00 -4.22 -15.49
CA ASP A 19 -9.14 -5.38 -15.81
C ASP A 19 -7.70 -5.12 -15.35
N LEU A 20 -7.26 -3.87 -15.50
CA LEU A 20 -5.97 -3.42 -14.99
C LEU A 20 -5.91 -3.44 -13.46
N MET A 21 -6.95 -2.97 -12.77
CA MET A 21 -7.02 -3.00 -11.29
C MET A 21 -6.92 -4.43 -10.77
N LYS A 22 -7.68 -5.37 -11.35
CA LYS A 22 -7.59 -6.80 -10.98
C LYS A 22 -6.21 -7.39 -11.22
N THR A 23 -5.54 -6.97 -12.30
CA THR A 23 -4.18 -7.40 -12.62
C THR A 23 -3.21 -6.91 -11.53
N ILE A 24 -3.32 -5.65 -11.12
CA ILE A 24 -2.49 -5.06 -10.06
C ILE A 24 -2.78 -5.72 -8.70
N GLU A 25 -4.05 -5.84 -8.31
CA GLU A 25 -4.47 -6.45 -7.04
C GLU A 25 -3.98 -7.90 -6.89
N LYS A 26 -4.00 -8.66 -7.98
CA LYS A 26 -3.54 -10.06 -8.00
C LYS A 26 -2.04 -10.20 -8.26
N ASN A 27 -1.30 -9.09 -8.27
CA ASN A 27 0.12 -9.05 -8.57
C ASN A 27 0.49 -9.74 -9.91
N LEU A 28 -0.41 -9.69 -10.88
CA LEU A 28 -0.21 -10.28 -12.20
C LEU A 28 0.68 -9.37 -13.06
N LYS A 29 1.45 -10.00 -13.94
CA LYS A 29 2.38 -9.32 -14.85
C LYS A 29 1.74 -8.90 -16.17
N ALA A 30 0.61 -9.50 -16.54
CA ALA A 30 0.00 -9.27 -17.84
C ALA A 30 -1.51 -9.00 -17.74
N VAL A 31 -2.00 -8.10 -18.59
CA VAL A 31 -3.43 -7.79 -18.75
C VAL A 31 -3.89 -8.21 -20.15
N MET A 32 -5.11 -8.73 -20.25
CA MET A 32 -5.70 -9.11 -21.53
C MET A 32 -6.44 -7.94 -22.15
N VAL A 33 -6.06 -7.54 -23.37
CA VAL A 33 -6.64 -6.41 -24.09
C VAL A 33 -6.98 -6.82 -25.53
N GLY A 34 -8.27 -6.93 -25.83
CA GLY A 34 -8.74 -7.33 -27.16
C GLY A 34 -8.18 -8.69 -27.61
N GLY A 35 -8.21 -9.69 -26.72
CA GLY A 35 -7.75 -11.05 -27.00
C GLY A 35 -6.22 -11.25 -26.99
N GLN A 36 -5.43 -10.21 -26.76
CA GLN A 36 -3.97 -10.29 -26.65
C GLN A 36 -3.51 -10.02 -25.21
N GLN A 37 -2.47 -10.72 -24.75
CA GLN A 37 -1.83 -10.45 -23.48
C GLN A 37 -0.75 -9.39 -23.65
N TYR A 38 -0.74 -8.40 -22.75
CA TYR A 38 0.28 -7.35 -22.70
C TYR A 38 0.94 -7.37 -21.33
N ASP A 39 2.28 -7.37 -21.33
CA ASP A 39 3.06 -7.20 -20.12
C ASP A 39 2.91 -5.76 -19.60
N VAL A 40 2.55 -5.64 -18.32
CA VAL A 40 2.38 -4.36 -17.62
C VAL A 40 3.42 -4.17 -16.53
N SER A 41 4.38 -5.08 -16.38
CA SER A 41 5.35 -5.11 -15.27
C SER A 41 6.13 -3.81 -15.17
N GLU A 42 6.73 -3.34 -16.27
CA GLU A 42 7.51 -2.09 -16.32
C GLU A 42 6.65 -0.88 -15.91
N VAL A 43 5.44 -0.79 -16.45
CA VAL A 43 4.54 0.32 -16.14
C VAL A 43 4.05 0.22 -14.69
N LYS A 44 3.79 -0.98 -14.19
CA LYS A 44 3.42 -1.22 -12.79
C LYS A 44 4.53 -0.78 -11.86
N GLU A 45 5.75 -1.22 -12.11
CA GLU A 45 6.93 -0.90 -11.32
C GLU A 45 7.18 0.61 -11.29
N TYR A 46 7.12 1.28 -12.44
CA TYR A 46 7.24 2.75 -12.52
C TYR A 46 6.23 3.47 -11.63
N TYR A 47 4.94 3.11 -11.69
CA TYR A 47 3.92 3.77 -10.88
C TYR A 47 3.97 3.34 -9.41
N THR A 48 4.34 2.10 -9.10
CA THR A 48 4.58 1.65 -7.72
C THR A 48 5.70 2.47 -7.08
N GLN A 49 6.81 2.65 -7.80
CA GLN A 49 7.94 3.45 -7.34
C GLN A 49 7.54 4.92 -7.15
N SER A 50 6.96 5.54 -8.18
CA SER A 50 6.57 6.96 -8.14
C SER A 50 5.55 7.28 -7.04
N ILE A 51 4.58 6.39 -6.79
CA ILE A 51 3.61 6.57 -5.69
C ILE A 51 4.29 6.36 -4.34
N SER A 52 5.19 5.39 -4.23
CA SER A 52 5.94 5.13 -2.99
C SER A 52 6.83 6.32 -2.62
N GLU A 53 7.49 6.95 -3.59
CA GLU A 53 8.24 8.21 -3.40
C GLU A 53 7.37 9.31 -2.81
N ILE A 54 6.19 9.54 -3.37
CA ILE A 54 5.26 10.56 -2.85
C ILE A 54 4.85 10.25 -1.39
N ILE A 55 4.60 8.97 -1.06
CA ILE A 55 4.24 8.56 0.30
C ILE A 55 5.41 8.82 1.26
N ILE A 56 6.63 8.50 0.84
CA ILE A 56 7.84 8.64 1.65
C ILE A 56 8.19 10.11 1.87
N ASP A 57 8.09 10.96 0.85
CA ASP A 57 8.30 12.40 0.96
C ASP A 57 7.35 13.02 1.98
N GLU A 58 6.06 12.68 1.87
CA GLU A 58 5.03 13.19 2.77
C GLU A 58 5.22 12.66 4.20
N THR A 59 5.57 11.38 4.34
CA THR A 59 5.88 10.77 5.64
C THR A 59 7.07 11.46 6.29
N SER A 60 8.15 11.67 5.55
CA SER A 60 9.37 12.34 6.02
C SER A 60 9.08 13.78 6.45
N ARG A 61 8.26 14.49 5.69
CA ARG A 61 7.81 15.85 6.04
C ARG A 61 7.05 15.88 7.37
N LEU A 62 6.17 14.91 7.61
CA LEU A 62 5.42 14.81 8.86
C LEU A 62 6.34 14.44 10.04
N LEU A 63 7.25 13.48 9.82
CA LEU A 63 8.21 13.03 10.83
C LEU A 63 9.27 14.07 11.16
N GLY A 64 9.58 15.00 10.26
CA GLY A 64 10.50 16.11 10.52
C GLY A 64 10.05 17.07 11.63
N THR A 65 8.82 16.91 12.13
CA THR A 65 8.30 17.66 13.29
C THR A 65 8.58 16.97 14.63
N LEU A 66 9.14 15.76 14.61
CA LEU A 66 9.46 15.00 15.81
C LEU A 66 10.68 15.59 16.54
N PRO A 67 10.75 15.43 17.88
CA PRO A 67 11.96 15.73 18.65
C PRO A 67 13.19 14.98 18.10
N PRO A 68 14.39 15.57 18.20
CA PRO A 68 15.62 14.98 17.63
C PRO A 68 16.04 13.66 18.29
N ASP A 69 15.53 13.36 19.49
CA ASP A 69 15.73 12.12 20.23
C ASP A 69 14.62 11.08 19.99
N ALA A 70 13.56 11.45 19.28
CA ALA A 70 12.49 10.53 18.92
C ALA A 70 12.95 9.58 17.82
N TRP A 71 12.58 8.32 17.96
CA TRP A 71 12.84 7.29 16.95
C TRP A 71 11.59 6.43 16.75
N ILE A 72 11.40 5.98 15.51
CA ILE A 72 10.28 5.11 15.16
C ILE A 72 10.70 3.66 15.41
N GLU A 73 10.03 2.99 16.36
CA GLU A 73 10.28 1.58 16.67
C GLU A 73 9.75 0.62 15.62
N ARG A 74 8.60 0.95 15.05
CA ARG A 74 7.94 0.11 14.07
C ARG A 74 7.02 0.94 13.19
N VAL A 75 6.96 0.59 11.92
CA VAL A 75 5.93 1.05 11.00
C VAL A 75 5.03 -0.13 10.65
N ILE A 76 3.72 0.09 10.69
CA ILE A 76 2.74 -0.92 10.29
C ILE A 76 2.00 -0.42 9.05
N LEU A 77 2.18 -1.12 7.92
CA LEU A 77 1.51 -0.78 6.66
C LEU A 77 0.18 -1.54 6.56
N THR A 78 -0.92 -0.80 6.53
CA THR A 78 -2.28 -1.37 6.46
C THR A 78 -3.04 -0.87 5.23
N GLY A 79 -4.23 -1.40 5.00
CA GLY A 79 -5.07 -1.08 3.84
C GLY A 79 -4.69 -1.85 2.57
N GLY A 80 -5.50 -1.70 1.52
CA GLY A 80 -5.33 -2.44 0.27
C GLY A 80 -4.06 -2.09 -0.50
N GLY A 81 -3.54 -0.87 -0.29
CA GLY A 81 -2.27 -0.44 -0.88
C GLY A 81 -1.06 -1.27 -0.38
N ALA A 82 -1.14 -1.85 0.82
CA ALA A 82 -0.02 -2.62 1.38
C ALA A 82 0.33 -3.86 0.53
N TYR A 83 -0.63 -4.46 -0.18
CA TYR A 83 -0.36 -5.57 -1.10
C TYR A 83 0.43 -5.16 -2.35
N VAL A 84 0.38 -3.88 -2.72
CA VAL A 84 0.98 -3.36 -3.95
C VAL A 84 2.28 -2.61 -3.67
N PHE A 85 2.31 -1.85 -2.58
CA PHE A 85 3.41 -0.95 -2.23
C PHE A 85 4.24 -1.47 -1.04
N GLY A 86 3.81 -2.53 -0.35
CA GLY A 86 4.39 -2.94 0.93
C GLY A 86 5.89 -3.20 0.89
N ASP A 87 6.36 -3.98 -0.08
CA ASP A 87 7.78 -4.30 -0.22
C ASP A 87 8.60 -3.06 -0.62
N THR A 88 8.12 -2.27 -1.57
CA THR A 88 8.77 -1.03 -2.01
C THR A 88 8.86 -0.02 -0.86
N LEU A 89 7.76 0.21 -0.13
CA LEU A 89 7.74 1.13 1.01
C LEU A 89 8.65 0.65 2.14
N LYS A 90 8.70 -0.66 2.41
CA LYS A 90 9.62 -1.23 3.40
C LYS A 90 11.07 -0.88 3.08
N GLU A 91 11.50 -1.11 1.84
CA GLU A 91 12.86 -0.77 1.43
C GLU A 91 13.13 0.74 1.50
N MET A 92 12.17 1.56 1.06
CA MET A 92 12.34 3.01 1.03
C MET A 92 12.38 3.61 2.43
N MET A 93 11.54 3.16 3.36
CA MET A 93 11.55 3.62 4.76
C MET A 93 12.90 3.33 5.43
N TRP A 94 13.52 2.19 5.11
CA TRP A 94 14.87 1.89 5.60
C TRP A 94 15.93 2.78 4.95
N LYS A 95 15.89 2.95 3.61
CA LYS A 95 16.83 3.81 2.87
C LYS A 95 16.80 5.27 3.32
N GLU A 96 15.62 5.79 3.64
CA GLU A 96 15.41 7.16 4.14
C GLU A 96 15.62 7.31 5.65
N ASN A 97 16.11 6.26 6.35
CA ASN A 97 16.33 6.25 7.80
C ASN A 97 15.08 6.55 8.64
N ILE A 98 13.88 6.25 8.12
CA ILE A 98 12.64 6.31 8.89
C ILE A 98 12.61 5.19 9.93
N VAL A 99 13.13 4.02 9.56
CA VAL A 99 13.33 2.85 10.43
C VAL A 99 14.79 2.40 10.40
N LYS A 100 15.23 1.66 11.42
CA LYS A 100 16.61 1.16 11.51
C LYS A 100 16.84 -0.09 10.66
N SER A 101 15.80 -0.88 10.43
CA SER A 101 15.89 -2.06 9.58
C SER A 101 14.57 -2.34 8.82
N PRO A 102 14.62 -3.05 7.68
CA PRO A 102 13.41 -3.41 6.93
C PRO A 102 12.41 -4.25 7.73
N GLU A 103 12.87 -5.00 8.73
CA GLU A 103 12.04 -5.85 9.60
C GLU A 103 11.18 -5.04 10.57
N GLU A 104 11.54 -3.77 10.83
CA GLU A 104 10.73 -2.83 11.60
C GLU A 104 9.53 -2.30 10.80
N VAL A 105 9.43 -2.63 9.50
CA VAL A 105 8.23 -2.37 8.69
C VAL A 105 7.41 -3.65 8.57
N VAL A 106 6.27 -3.67 9.23
CA VAL A 106 5.38 -4.83 9.29
C VAL A 106 4.18 -4.61 8.39
N VAL A 107 3.94 -5.55 7.47
CA VAL A 107 2.67 -5.69 6.76
C VAL A 107 1.91 -6.83 7.46
N PRO A 108 0.76 -6.57 8.10
CA PRO A 108 -0.05 -7.63 8.70
C PRO A 108 -0.54 -8.63 7.66
N ASP A 109 -0.88 -9.86 8.07
CA ASP A 109 -1.38 -10.91 7.15
C ASP A 109 -2.63 -10.48 6.38
N ASN A 110 -3.49 -9.70 7.03
CA ASN A 110 -4.71 -9.16 6.43
C ASN A 110 -4.79 -7.63 6.59
N PRO A 111 -3.97 -6.88 5.83
CA PRO A 111 -3.84 -5.44 5.99
C PRO A 111 -5.15 -4.70 5.68
N VAL A 112 -6.03 -5.27 4.83
CA VAL A 112 -7.34 -4.68 4.50
C VAL A 112 -8.36 -4.78 5.62
N MET A 113 -8.27 -5.82 6.47
CA MET A 113 -9.21 -6.03 7.58
C MET A 113 -8.79 -5.36 8.88
N CYS A 114 -7.55 -4.87 9.00
CA CYS A 114 -7.01 -4.31 10.24
C CYS A 114 -7.94 -3.27 10.89
N ASN A 115 -8.49 -2.34 10.11
CA ASN A 115 -9.39 -1.31 10.65
C ASN A 115 -10.71 -1.90 11.14
N ALA A 116 -11.33 -2.79 10.36
CA ALA A 116 -12.59 -3.43 10.73
C ALA A 116 -12.44 -4.27 12.00
N MET A 117 -11.37 -5.07 12.09
CA MET A 117 -11.04 -5.86 13.27
C MET A 117 -10.78 -4.98 14.49
N GLY A 118 -10.07 -3.86 14.32
CA GLY A 118 -9.85 -2.88 15.39
C GLY A 118 -11.16 -2.29 15.92
N PHE A 119 -12.07 -1.90 15.01
CA PHE A 119 -13.39 -1.39 15.41
C PHE A 119 -14.24 -2.43 16.13
N GLU A 120 -14.23 -3.68 15.66
CA GLU A 120 -14.92 -4.78 16.31
C GLU A 120 -14.41 -5.01 17.74
N LEU A 121 -13.08 -5.06 17.93
CA LEU A 121 -12.47 -5.24 19.24
C LEU A 121 -12.85 -4.11 20.22
N ILE A 122 -12.87 -2.86 19.75
CA ILE A 122 -13.29 -1.72 20.56
C ILE A 122 -14.77 -1.86 20.96
N ALA A 123 -15.64 -2.22 20.03
CA ALA A 123 -17.07 -2.43 20.30
C ALA A 123 -17.29 -3.55 21.33
N GLN A 124 -16.64 -4.70 21.15
CA GLN A 124 -16.72 -5.83 22.08
C GLN A 124 -16.21 -5.45 23.48
N SER A 125 -15.14 -4.67 23.58
CA SER A 125 -14.60 -4.19 24.85
C SER A 125 -15.61 -3.31 25.59
N ARG A 126 -16.27 -2.38 24.89
CA ARG A 126 -17.30 -1.50 25.47
C ARG A 126 -18.53 -2.27 25.94
N MET A 127 -19.03 -3.21 25.13
CA MET A 127 -20.17 -4.05 25.52
C MET A 127 -19.88 -4.85 26.81
N LYS A 128 -18.65 -5.37 26.96
CA LYS A 128 -18.23 -6.08 28.18
C LYS A 128 -18.15 -5.15 29.40
N GLN A 129 -17.70 -3.91 29.22
CA GLN A 129 -17.68 -2.91 30.30
C GLN A 129 -19.09 -2.54 30.76
N GLU A 130 -20.00 -2.28 29.80
CA GLU A 130 -21.40 -1.98 30.11
C GLU A 130 -22.12 -3.14 30.80
N ALA A 131 -21.83 -4.38 30.42
CA ALA A 131 -22.39 -5.57 31.06
C ALA A 131 -21.87 -5.81 32.49
N LYS A 132 -20.66 -5.32 32.84
CA LYS A 132 -20.11 -5.40 34.20
C LYS A 132 -20.65 -4.31 35.14
N ASN A 133 -21.15 -3.21 34.56
CA ASN A 133 -21.68 -2.06 35.31
C ASN A 133 -23.21 -2.15 35.52
N LYS A 134 -23.85 -3.23 35.04
CA LYS A 134 -25.24 -3.59 35.30
C LYS A 134 -25.29 -4.72 36.32
#